data_AF-A0A925N9K4-F1
#
_entry.id   AF-A0A925N9K4-F1
#
_cell.length_a   1.000
_cell.length_b   1.000
_cell.length_c   1.000
_cell.angle_alpha   90.00
_cell.angle_beta   90.00
_cell.angle_gamma   90.00
#
_symmetry.space_group_name_H-M   'P 1'
#
loop_
_entity.id
_entity.type
_entity.pdbx_description
1 polymer ?
#
loop_
_entity_poly.entity_id
_entity_poly.type
_entity_poly.pdbx_seq_one_letter_code
_entity_poly.pdbx_strand_id
1 'polypeptide(L)'
;DATVSFRSLDEEIIMRVVDKFLLQLEAQLAEKKVEATFSDGLRKHLAKKGFDPLMGARPMQRLIQDTIRRALADELLFGRLVDGGRLAVDIDAEGKTVLDIQPPKKSDKPKAEPATTT
;
A
#
# COMPACT_ATOMS: atom_id res chain seq x y z
N ASP A 1 11.71 -18.54 35.78
CA ASP A 1 10.54 -18.70 34.90
C ASP A 1 9.83 -17.37 34.78
N ALA A 2 9.74 -16.80 33.58
CA ALA A 2 9.03 -15.54 33.34
C ALA A 2 7.87 -15.81 32.39
N THR A 3 6.66 -15.85 32.95
CA THR A 3 5.41 -15.96 32.20
C THR A 3 5.07 -14.60 31.60
N VAL A 4 5.34 -14.42 30.31
CA VAL A 4 4.92 -13.23 29.56
C VAL A 4 3.41 -13.32 29.34
N SER A 5 2.64 -12.51 30.08
CA SER A 5 1.19 -12.41 29.89
C SER A 5 0.90 -11.47 28.71
N PHE A 6 0.48 -12.02 27.58
CA PHE A 6 -0.01 -11.24 26.45
C PHE A 6 -1.41 -10.74 26.77
N ARG A 7 -1.54 -9.47 27.17
CA ARG A 7 -2.84 -8.77 27.12
C ARG A 7 -3.29 -8.66 25.66
N SER A 8 -4.60 -8.67 25.42
CA SER A 8 -5.19 -8.26 24.16
C SER A 8 -4.54 -6.93 23.73
N LEU A 9 -4.02 -6.88 22.50
CA LEU A 9 -3.34 -5.69 21.99
C LEU A 9 -4.32 -4.52 21.98
N ASP A 10 -3.93 -3.41 22.61
CA ASP A 10 -4.70 -2.17 22.57
C ASP A 10 -4.82 -1.68 21.12
N GLU A 11 -5.97 -1.09 20.78
CA GLU A 11 -6.26 -0.58 19.43
C GLU A 11 -5.17 0.37 18.91
N GLU A 12 -4.58 1.17 19.81
CA GLU A 12 -3.43 2.04 19.49
C GLU A 12 -2.21 1.24 19.01
N ILE A 13 -1.93 0.08 19.61
CA ILE A 13 -0.80 -0.76 19.19
C ILE A 13 -1.10 -1.37 17.83
N ILE A 14 -2.34 -1.81 17.60
CA ILE A 14 -2.76 -2.35 16.30
C ILE A 14 -2.57 -1.28 15.22
N MET A 15 -2.99 -0.04 15.46
CA MET A 15 -2.79 1.08 14.54
C MET A 15 -1.31 1.32 14.24
N ARG A 16 -0.42 1.31 15.26
CA ARG A 16 1.03 1.43 15.04
C ARG A 16 1.61 0.30 14.18
N VAL A 17 1.08 -0.91 14.33
CA VAL A 17 1.48 -2.06 13.50
C VAL A 17 1.03 -1.86 12.05
N VAL A 18 -0.19 -1.35 11.83
CA VAL A 18 -0.67 -0.98 10.49
C VAL A 18 0.25 0.05 9.85
N ASP A 19 0.56 1.13 10.57
CA ASP A 19 1.43 2.20 10.07
C ASP A 19 2.82 1.66 9.70
N LYS A 20 3.38 0.76 10.51
CA LYS A 20 4.66 0.11 10.19
C LYS A 20 4.60 -0.64 8.86
N PHE A 21 3.55 -1.43 8.61
CA PHE A 21 3.43 -2.17 7.35
C PHE A 21 3.15 -1.25 6.16
N LEU A 22 2.36 -0.18 6.34
CA LEU A 22 2.13 0.81 5.30
C LEU A 22 3.41 1.56 4.94
N LEU A 23 4.24 1.91 5.92
CA LEU A 23 5.55 2.53 5.69
C LEU A 23 6.49 1.58 4.92
N GLN A 24 6.48 0.28 5.23
CA GLN A 24 7.25 -0.71 4.47
C GLN A 24 6.76 -0.81 3.02
N LEU A 25 5.45 -0.76 2.79
CA LEU A 25 4.88 -0.75 1.44
C LEU A 25 5.23 0.54 0.69
N GLU A 26 5.15 1.69 1.35
CA GLU A 26 5.55 2.99 0.80
C GLU A 26 7.00 2.96 0.34
N ALA A 27 7.92 2.45 1.17
CA ALA A 27 9.33 2.31 0.80
C ALA A 27 9.52 1.45 -0.47
N GLN A 28 8.77 0.34 -0.58
CA GLN A 28 8.82 -0.52 -1.76
C GLN A 28 8.26 0.16 -3.03
N LEU A 29 7.25 1.01 -2.88
CA LEU A 29 6.68 1.79 -3.99
C LEU A 29 7.59 2.96 -4.38
N ALA A 30 8.29 3.56 -3.41
CA ALA A 30 9.26 4.62 -3.66
C ALA A 30 10.44 4.13 -4.52
N GLU A 31 10.89 2.87 -4.35
CA GLU A 31 11.88 2.24 -5.24
C GLU A 31 11.41 2.17 -6.71
N LYS A 32 10.08 2.20 -6.94
CA LYS A 32 9.44 2.27 -8.26
C LYS A 32 9.05 3.69 -8.68
N LYS A 33 9.54 4.72 -7.99
CA LYS A 33 9.20 6.14 -8.20
C LYS A 33 7.71 6.45 -8.00
N VAL A 34 7.04 5.66 -7.17
CA VAL A 34 5.64 5.87 -6.79
C VAL A 34 5.58 6.40 -5.37
N GLU A 35 5.12 7.65 -5.23
CA GLU A 35 4.79 8.26 -3.94
C GLU A 35 3.42 7.76 -3.50
N ALA A 36 3.35 6.93 -2.47
CA ALA A 36 2.11 6.36 -1.97
C ALA A 36 1.64 7.08 -0.71
N THR A 37 0.35 7.39 -0.64
CA THR A 37 -0.32 7.94 0.53
C THR A 37 -1.52 7.08 0.89
N PHE A 38 -1.79 6.94 2.18
CA PHE A 38 -2.84 6.06 2.70
C PHE A 38 -3.77 6.87 3.59
N SER A 39 -5.07 6.74 3.34
CA SER A 39 -6.09 7.43 4.14
C SER A 39 -6.21 6.84 5.55
N ASP A 40 -6.73 7.65 6.48
CA ASP A 40 -7.10 7.16 7.82
C ASP A 40 -8.21 6.11 7.77
N GLY A 41 -9.10 6.18 6.78
CA GLY A 41 -10.16 5.19 6.55
C GLY A 41 -9.57 3.81 6.27
N LEU A 42 -8.58 3.75 5.36
CA LEU A 42 -7.86 2.53 5.05
C LEU A 42 -7.10 1.99 6.27
N ARG A 43 -6.38 2.85 7.01
CA ARG A 43 -5.65 2.44 8.23
C ARG A 43 -6.58 1.76 9.25
N LYS A 44 -7.72 2.39 9.53
CA LYS A 44 -8.73 1.85 10.45
C LYS A 44 -9.33 0.56 9.93
N HIS A 45 -9.55 0.44 8.63
CA HIS A 45 -10.06 -0.80 8.03
C HIS A 45 -9.07 -1.96 8.17
N LEU A 46 -7.79 -1.70 7.89
CA LEU A 46 -6.73 -2.68 8.05
C LEU A 46 -6.57 -3.09 9.52
N ALA A 47 -6.62 -2.15 10.46
CA ALA A 47 -6.59 -2.45 11.89
C ALA A 47 -7.73 -3.40 12.30
N LYS A 48 -8.95 -3.14 11.83
CA LYS A 48 -10.12 -3.96 12.14
C LYS A 48 -10.10 -5.35 11.52
N LYS A 49 -9.59 -5.49 10.28
CA LYS A 49 -9.61 -6.77 9.54
C LYS A 49 -8.32 -7.59 9.65
N GLY A 50 -7.18 -6.93 9.84
CA GLY A 50 -5.87 -7.55 9.85
C GLY A 50 -5.40 -7.98 11.24
N PHE A 51 -6.18 -7.67 12.27
CA PHE A 51 -5.97 -8.15 13.63
C PHE A 51 -6.91 -9.31 13.94
N ASP A 52 -6.32 -10.42 14.38
CA ASP A 52 -7.06 -11.57 14.91
C ASP A 52 -6.64 -11.77 16.38
N PRO A 53 -7.58 -11.88 17.34
CA PRO A 53 -7.24 -12.04 18.77
C PRO A 53 -6.41 -13.29 19.09
N LEU A 54 -6.50 -14.35 18.29
CA LEU A 54 -5.78 -15.61 18.45
C LEU A 54 -4.44 -15.61 17.70
N MET A 55 -4.38 -14.94 16.55
CA MET A 55 -3.19 -14.93 15.67
C MET A 55 -2.37 -13.63 15.72
N GLY A 56 -2.85 -12.61 16.43
CA GLY A 56 -2.28 -11.27 16.47
C GLY A 56 -2.34 -10.57 15.10
N ALA A 57 -1.32 -9.76 14.79
CA ALA A 57 -1.21 -9.04 13.52
C ALA A 57 -0.66 -9.89 12.36
N ARG A 58 -0.51 -11.22 12.52
CA ARG A 58 -0.01 -12.10 11.44
C ARG A 58 -0.85 -12.01 10.15
N PRO A 59 -2.20 -11.92 10.21
CA PRO A 59 -3.02 -11.75 8.99
C PRO A 59 -2.81 -10.39 8.30
N MET A 60 -2.33 -9.37 9.01
CA MET A 60 -2.19 -7.99 8.54
C MET A 60 -1.32 -7.88 7.27
N GLN A 61 -0.14 -8.52 7.29
CA GLN A 61 0.79 -8.46 6.18
C GLN A 61 0.18 -9.04 4.90
N ARG A 62 -0.53 -10.16 5.03
CA ARG A 62 -1.21 -10.81 3.91
C ARG A 62 -2.36 -9.94 3.40
N LEU A 63 -3.17 -9.38 4.30
CA LEU A 63 -4.28 -8.49 3.93
C LEU A 63 -3.80 -7.28 3.12
N ILE A 64 -2.72 -6.63 3.56
CA ILE A 64 -2.12 -5.48 2.87
C ILE A 64 -1.61 -5.88 1.48
N GLN A 65 -0.90 -7.01 1.36
CA GLN A 65 -0.45 -7.51 0.07
C GLN A 65 -1.63 -7.83 -0.86
N ASP A 66 -2.58 -8.64 -0.41
CA ASP A 66 -3.71 -9.10 -1.23
C ASP A 66 -4.61 -7.94 -1.70
N THR A 67 -4.77 -6.93 -0.85
CA THR A 67 -5.67 -5.79 -1.11
C THR A 67 -5.00 -4.72 -1.98
N ILE A 68 -3.79 -4.30 -1.61
CA ILE A 68 -3.13 -3.14 -2.22
C ILE A 68 -2.22 -3.57 -3.37
N ARG A 69 -1.34 -4.56 -3.19
CA ARG A 69 -0.42 -4.97 -4.27
C ARG A 69 -1.16 -5.52 -5.48
N ARG A 70 -2.22 -6.29 -5.26
CA ARG A 70 -3.00 -6.85 -6.37
C ARG A 70 -3.66 -5.75 -7.20
N ALA A 71 -4.23 -4.74 -6.55
CA ALA A 71 -4.85 -3.61 -7.24
C ALA A 71 -3.82 -2.72 -7.95
N LEU A 72 -2.57 -2.71 -7.50
CA LEU A 72 -1.47 -1.94 -8.10
C LEU A 72 -0.66 -2.70 -9.16
N ALA A 73 -0.72 -4.04 -9.19
CA ALA A 73 0.16 -4.84 -10.03
C ALA A 73 0.03 -4.45 -11.51
N ASP A 74 -1.21 -4.35 -12.02
CA ASP A 74 -1.47 -3.97 -13.40
C ASP A 74 -1.05 -2.51 -13.67
N GLU A 75 -1.29 -1.61 -12.73
CA GLU A 75 -0.97 -0.19 -12.87
C GLU A 75 0.55 0.07 -12.88
N LEU A 76 1.32 -0.73 -12.14
CA LEU A 76 2.79 -0.68 -12.09
C LEU A 76 3.45 -1.34 -13.30
N LEU A 77 2.84 -2.39 -13.86
CA LEU A 77 3.41 -3.14 -14.98
C LEU A 77 3.02 -2.56 -16.35
N PHE A 78 1.77 -2.14 -16.50
CA PHE A 78 1.19 -1.77 -17.80
C PHE A 78 0.36 -0.47 -17.77
N GLY A 79 0.01 0.05 -16.60
CA GLY A 79 -0.90 1.18 -16.45
C GLY A 79 -0.23 2.53 -16.19
N ARG A 80 -0.89 3.34 -15.38
CA ARG A 80 -0.56 4.77 -15.18
C ARG A 80 0.64 5.01 -14.28
N LEU A 81 1.14 3.98 -13.59
CA LEU A 81 2.26 4.05 -12.66
C LEU A 81 3.56 3.46 -13.22
N VAL A 82 3.59 3.05 -14.49
CA VAL A 82 4.79 2.45 -15.13
C VAL A 82 6.01 3.37 -15.05
N ASP A 83 5.81 4.68 -15.21
CA ASP A 83 6.86 5.69 -15.12
C ASP A 83 7.01 6.32 -13.71
N GLY A 84 6.31 5.77 -12.71
CA GLY A 84 6.16 6.34 -11.38
C GLY A 84 4.88 7.17 -11.24
N GLY A 85 4.83 8.07 -10.27
CA GLY A 85 3.71 8.98 -10.03
C GLY A 85 3.30 9.08 -8.57
N ARG A 86 2.10 9.60 -8.32
CA ARG A 86 1.48 9.61 -6.99
C ARG A 86 0.30 8.67 -6.95
N LEU A 87 0.18 7.98 -5.84
CA LEU A 87 -0.91 7.07 -5.53
C LEU A 87 -1.50 7.46 -4.19
N ALA A 88 -2.80 7.72 -4.15
CA ALA A 88 -3.56 7.76 -2.91
C ALA A 88 -4.46 6.52 -2.84
N VAL A 89 -4.34 5.78 -1.74
CA VAL A 89 -5.14 4.59 -1.49
C VAL A 89 -6.12 4.89 -0.36
N ASP A 90 -7.39 4.65 -0.65
CA ASP A 90 -8.49 4.78 0.30
C ASP A 90 -9.37 3.53 0.28
N ILE A 91 -10.40 3.53 1.12
CA ILE A 91 -11.42 2.51 1.15
C ILE A 91 -12.80 3.16 1.20
N ASP A 92 -13.73 2.63 0.41
CA ASP A 92 -15.11 3.10 0.42
C ASP A 92 -15.90 2.55 1.62
N ALA A 93 -17.15 3.02 1.75
CA ALA A 93 -18.06 2.57 2.81
C ALA A 93 -18.45 1.09 2.69
N GLU A 94 -18.28 0.47 1.52
CA GLU A 94 -18.51 -0.96 1.28
C GLU A 94 -17.27 -1.81 1.60
N GLY A 95 -16.14 -1.19 1.93
CA GLY A 95 -14.88 -1.87 2.22
C GLY A 95 -14.10 -2.30 0.96
N LYS A 96 -14.33 -1.64 -0.18
CA LYS A 96 -13.57 -1.85 -1.43
C LYS A 96 -12.46 -0.81 -1.54
N THR A 97 -11.31 -1.24 -2.04
CA THR A 97 -10.14 -0.38 -2.24
C THR A 97 -10.39 0.63 -3.34
N VAL A 98 -10.13 1.91 -3.06
CA VAL A 98 -10.19 3.00 -4.02
C VAL A 98 -8.77 3.49 -4.29
N LEU A 99 -8.38 3.53 -5.56
CA LEU A 99 -7.07 4.00 -6.00
C LEU A 99 -7.24 5.31 -6.77
N ASP A 100 -6.67 6.39 -6.24
CA ASP A 100 -6.49 7.64 -6.98
C ASP A 100 -5.04 7.72 -7.46
N ILE A 101 -4.87 7.69 -8.78
CA ILE A 101 -3.57 7.63 -9.44
C ILE A 101 -3.34 8.90 -10.23
N GLN A 102 -2.28 9.61 -9.86
CA GLN A 102 -1.79 10.78 -10.57
C GLN A 102 -0.46 10.45 -11.25
N PRO A 103 -0.45 10.23 -12.57
CA PRO A 103 0.79 9.96 -13.29
C PRO A 103 1.73 11.19 -13.21
N PRO A 104 3.04 10.99 -13.35
CA PRO A 104 4.00 12.08 -13.33
C PRO A 104 3.70 13.03 -14.49
N LYS A 105 3.66 14.35 -14.22
CA LYS A 105 3.49 15.35 -15.28
C LYS A 105 4.62 15.16 -16.30
N LYS A 106 4.27 14.83 -17.55
CA LYS A 106 5.18 14.86 -18.69
C LYS A 106 5.63 16.30 -18.92
N SER A 107 6.66 16.73 -18.24
CA SER A 107 7.43 17.93 -18.57
C SER A 107 8.87 17.55 -18.27
N ASP A 108 9.69 17.58 -19.33
CA ASP A 108 11.07 17.11 -19.40
C ASP A 108 11.31 15.59 -19.44
N LYS A 109 10.94 14.98 -20.57
CA LYS A 109 11.85 14.02 -21.20
C LYS A 109 11.95 14.32 -22.70
N PRO A 110 13.15 14.62 -23.23
CA PRO A 110 13.39 14.66 -24.67
C PRO A 110 13.00 13.31 -25.24
N LYS A 111 12.25 13.35 -26.34
CA LYS A 111 11.90 12.22 -27.18
C LYS A 111 13.19 11.50 -27.59
N ALA A 112 13.55 10.43 -26.88
CA ALA A 112 14.53 9.48 -27.37
C ALA A 112 13.82 8.59 -28.40
N GLU A 113 13.86 9.02 -29.66
CA GLU A 113 13.96 8.06 -30.76
C GLU A 113 15.23 7.22 -30.56
N PRO A 114 15.18 5.93 -30.88
CA PRO A 114 15.86 5.58 -32.12
C PRO A 114 15.09 4.58 -33.00
N ALA A 115 15.26 4.85 -34.30
CA ALA A 115 15.52 3.91 -35.38
C ALA A 115 14.38 3.00 -35.85
N THR A 116 13.71 3.50 -36.89
CA THR A 116 13.30 2.79 -38.10
C THR A 116 14.36 1.79 -38.62
N THR A 117 13.88 0.78 -39.36
CA THR A 117 14.52 0.22 -40.58
C THR A 117 15.54 -0.92 -40.44
N THR A 118 15.09 -2.15 -40.72
CA THR A 118 15.52 -3.07 -41.81
C THR A 118 15.34 -4.53 -41.41
#